data_AF-A0A8B8FY45-F1
#
_entry.id   AF-A0A8B8FY45-F1
#
_cell.length_a   1.000
_cell.length_b   1.000
_cell.length_c   1.000
_cell.angle_alpha   90.00
_cell.angle_beta   90.00
_cell.angle_gamma   90.00
#
_symmetry.space_group_name_H-M   'P 1'
#
loop_
_entity.id
_entity.type
_entity.pdbx_description
1 polymer ?
#
loop_
_entity_poly.entity_id
_entity_poly.type
_entity_poly.pdbx_seq_one_letter_code
_entity_poly.pdbx_strand_id
1 'polypeptide(L)'
;MQIVRRFFRRIMKPMSIEEAEAKKSFFAKAYFLFSFGAFSTILYQVKQGRFNWLEAEGLIPEDETKLSPAFQYARMLGVKNATVIRVKGTDIMSSKEYDKETFDVSKHIEEEENSLVDPEKKFLNI
;
A
#
# COMPACT_ATOMS: atom_id res chain seq x y z
N MET A 1 -26.31 0.96 -21.25
CA MET A 1 -27.03 1.61 -20.13
C MET A 1 -28.40 1.00 -19.76
N GLN A 2 -29.07 0.20 -20.60
CA GLN A 2 -30.43 -0.29 -20.29
C GLN A 2 -30.51 -1.35 -19.18
N ILE A 3 -29.48 -2.18 -19.01
CA ILE A 3 -29.45 -3.28 -18.03
C ILE A 3 -29.50 -2.74 -16.59
N VAL A 4 -28.70 -1.71 -16.32
CA VAL A 4 -28.60 -1.08 -14.98
C VAL A 4 -29.95 -0.46 -14.57
N ARG A 5 -30.61 0.29 -15.46
CA ARG A 5 -31.96 0.82 -15.18
C ARG A 5 -32.98 -0.27 -14.91
N ARG A 6 -32.94 -1.38 -15.66
CA ARG A 6 -33.83 -2.54 -15.45
C ARG A 6 -33.59 -3.18 -14.08
N PHE A 7 -32.34 -3.33 -13.67
CA PHE A 7 -31.97 -3.88 -12.36
C PHE A 7 -32.50 -3.03 -11.21
N PHE A 8 -32.23 -1.72 -11.23
CA PHE A 8 -32.71 -0.81 -10.17
C PHE A 8 -34.23 -0.71 -10.10
N ARG A 9 -34.94 -0.72 -11.24
CA ARG A 9 -36.42 -0.73 -11.24
C ARG A 9 -37.02 -2.01 -10.66
N ARG A 10 -36.27 -3.11 -10.65
CA ARG A 10 -36.72 -4.40 -10.09
C ARG A 10 -36.58 -4.45 -8.57
N ILE A 11 -35.62 -3.70 -8.02
CA ILE A 11 -35.27 -3.71 -6.60
C ILE A 11 -35.83 -2.50 -5.86
N MET A 12 -35.73 -1.31 -6.45
CA MET A 12 -36.27 -0.08 -5.86
C MET A 12 -37.75 0.08 -6.17
N LYS A 13 -38.54 0.24 -5.11
CA LYS A 13 -39.93 0.70 -5.22
C LYS A 13 -39.93 2.21 -5.51
N PRO A 14 -40.89 2.70 -6.33
CA PRO A 14 -41.09 4.14 -6.48
C PRO A 14 -41.41 4.75 -5.11
N MET A 15 -40.83 5.91 -4.82
CA MET A 15 -41.00 6.61 -3.55
C MET A 15 -41.24 8.10 -3.81
N SER A 16 -41.83 8.81 -2.86
CA SER A 16 -42.00 10.26 -2.97
C SER A 16 -40.65 10.97 -2.87
N ILE A 17 -40.59 12.21 -3.36
CA ILE A 17 -39.38 13.03 -3.33
C ILE A 17 -38.92 13.27 -1.87
N GLU A 18 -39.87 13.56 -0.99
CA GLU A 18 -39.64 13.81 0.43
C GLU A 18 -39.04 12.60 1.15
N GLU A 19 -39.61 11.40 0.90
CA GLU A 19 -39.05 10.16 1.43
C GLU A 19 -37.64 9.89 0.89
N ALA A 20 -37.39 10.21 -0.39
CA ALA A 20 -36.09 9.98 -1.03
C ALA A 20 -35.01 10.86 -0.41
N GLU A 21 -35.35 12.12 -0.14
CA GLU A 21 -34.46 13.07 0.51
C GLU A 21 -34.15 12.66 1.96
N ALA A 22 -35.16 12.22 2.71
CA ALA A 22 -34.98 11.71 4.06
C ALA A 22 -34.04 10.49 4.09
N LYS A 23 -34.25 9.52 3.19
CA LYS A 23 -33.38 8.34 3.08
C LYS A 23 -31.96 8.71 2.65
N LYS A 24 -31.81 9.64 1.70
CA LYS A 24 -30.49 10.13 1.26
C LYS A 24 -29.72 10.74 2.44
N SER A 25 -30.37 11.59 3.23
CA SER A 25 -29.77 12.22 4.42
C SER A 25 -29.37 11.16 5.45
N PHE A 26 -30.23 10.17 5.69
CA PHE A 26 -29.93 9.06 6.58
C PHE A 26 -28.70 8.25 6.11
N PHE A 27 -28.68 7.83 4.85
CA PHE A 27 -27.54 7.09 4.29
C PHE A 27 -26.26 7.90 4.27
N ALA A 28 -26.33 9.21 4.04
CA ALA A 28 -25.16 10.09 4.10
C ALA A 28 -24.58 10.12 5.53
N LYS A 29 -25.42 10.24 6.56
CA LYS A 29 -24.99 10.19 7.97
C LYS A 29 -24.41 8.84 8.34
N ALA A 30 -25.07 7.74 7.94
CA ALA A 30 -24.56 6.39 8.17
C ALA A 30 -23.19 6.20 7.50
N TYR A 31 -23.07 6.58 6.23
CA TYR A 31 -21.81 6.52 5.49
C TYR A 31 -20.70 7.32 6.18
N PHE A 32 -21.01 8.52 6.66
CA PHE A 32 -20.04 9.33 7.41
C PHE A 32 -19.58 8.63 8.69
N LEU A 33 -20.51 8.06 9.49
CA LEU A 33 -20.16 7.35 10.72
C LEU A 33 -19.28 6.13 10.46
N PHE A 34 -19.62 5.32 9.45
CA PHE A 34 -18.79 4.18 9.06
C PHE A 34 -17.41 4.61 8.58
N SER A 35 -17.36 5.65 7.74
CA SER A 35 -16.11 6.19 7.22
C SER A 35 -15.23 6.74 8.34
N PHE A 36 -15.83 7.46 9.30
CA PHE A 36 -15.12 8.02 10.45
C PHE A 36 -14.60 6.94 11.40
N GLY A 37 -15.39 5.88 11.63
CA GLY A 37 -14.96 4.70 12.37
C GLY A 37 -13.74 4.04 11.73
N ALA A 38 -13.82 3.72 10.44
CA ALA A 38 -12.71 3.11 9.70
C ALA A 38 -11.46 4.00 9.69
N PHE A 39 -11.62 5.32 9.46
CA PHE A 39 -10.54 6.28 9.51
C PHE A 39 -9.85 6.30 10.89
N SER A 40 -10.63 6.33 11.96
CA SER A 40 -10.11 6.29 13.32
C SER A 40 -9.37 4.99 13.62
N THR A 41 -9.88 3.86 13.13
CA THR A 41 -9.21 2.56 13.24
C THR A 41 -7.85 2.55 12.53
N ILE A 42 -7.77 3.14 11.34
CA ILE A 42 -6.50 3.25 10.60
C ILE A 42 -5.51 4.13 11.38
N LEU A 43 -5.94 5.30 11.87
CA LEU A 43 -5.10 6.16 12.70
C LEU A 43 -4.57 5.44 13.95
N TYR A 44 -5.42 4.63 14.58
CA TYR A 44 -5.01 3.82 15.73
C TYR A 44 -3.94 2.79 15.37
N GLN A 45 -4.10 2.09 14.24
CA GLN A 45 -3.09 1.14 13.75
C GLN A 45 -1.77 1.82 13.41
N VAL A 46 -1.81 2.99 12.76
CA VAL A 46 -0.61 3.80 12.48
C VAL A 46 0.08 4.19 13.79
N LYS A 47 -0.68 4.64 14.81
CA LYS A 47 -0.12 4.96 16.13
C LYS A 47 0.57 3.75 16.79
N GLN A 48 0.10 2.53 16.52
CA GLN A 48 0.70 1.30 17.04
C GLN A 48 1.92 0.84 16.22
N GLY A 49 2.36 1.59 15.20
CA GLY A 49 3.43 1.15 14.30
C GLY A 49 3.00 0.02 13.36
N ARG A 50 1.69 -0.25 13.25
CA ARG A 50 1.12 -1.30 12.38
C ARG A 50 0.66 -0.73 11.04
N PHE A 51 1.40 0.24 10.50
CA PHE A 51 1.10 0.79 9.18
C PHE A 51 1.30 -0.28 8.09
N ASN A 52 2.39 -1.05 8.21
CA ASN A 52 2.62 -2.25 7.42
C ASN A 52 2.00 -3.47 8.14
N TRP A 53 0.73 -3.76 7.87
CA TRP A 53 0.03 -4.87 8.53
C TRP A 53 0.65 -6.24 8.23
N LEU A 54 1.26 -6.43 7.06
CA LEU A 54 1.93 -7.68 6.67
C LEU A 54 3.16 -7.96 7.53
N GLU A 55 3.95 -6.93 7.81
CA GLU A 55 5.09 -7.00 8.73
C GLU A 55 4.61 -7.26 10.16
N ALA A 56 3.55 -6.59 10.60
CA ALA A 56 2.98 -6.78 11.93
C ALA A 56 2.39 -8.19 12.16
N GLU A 57 1.98 -8.89 11.10
CA GLU A 57 1.49 -10.27 11.16
C GLU A 57 2.59 -11.33 10.93
N GLY A 58 3.85 -10.91 10.69
CA GLY A 58 4.96 -11.82 10.43
C GLY A 58 4.82 -12.60 9.11
N LEU A 59 4.05 -12.06 8.16
CA LEU A 59 3.83 -12.67 6.85
C LEU A 59 4.96 -12.38 5.86
N ILE A 60 5.81 -11.40 6.17
CA ILE A 60 7.01 -11.07 5.39
C ILE A 60 8.22 -11.73 6.06
N PRO A 61 9.05 -12.46 5.31
CA PRO A 61 10.33 -12.96 5.81
C PRO A 61 11.19 -11.82 6.39
N GLU A 62 11.83 -12.03 7.54
CA GLU A 62 12.64 -11.00 8.22
C GLU A 62 13.80 -10.45 7.36
N ASP A 63 14.28 -11.25 6.40
CA ASP A 63 15.31 -10.89 5.44
C ASP A 63 14.78 -9.98 4.31
N GLU A 64 13.47 -10.01 4.02
CA GLU A 64 12.84 -9.20 2.96
C GLU A 64 12.39 -7.83 3.44
N THR A 65 12.03 -7.66 4.72
CA THR A 65 11.58 -6.37 5.28
C THR A 65 12.61 -5.26 5.13
N LYS A 66 13.90 -5.63 5.16
CA LYS A 66 15.04 -4.71 5.04
C LYS A 66 15.49 -4.45 3.61
N LEU A 67 15.00 -5.22 2.64
CA LEU A 67 15.34 -5.03 1.23
C LEU A 67 14.53 -3.90 0.62
N SER A 68 15.11 -3.15 -0.32
CA SER A 68 14.35 -2.22 -1.14
C SER A 68 13.26 -2.95 -1.95
N PRO A 69 12.06 -2.36 -2.13
CA PRO A 69 10.95 -3.00 -2.84
C PRO A 69 11.30 -3.54 -4.22
N ALA A 70 12.19 -2.87 -4.95
CA ALA A 70 12.62 -3.33 -6.28
C ALA A 70 13.38 -4.67 -6.23
N PHE A 71 14.21 -4.87 -5.20
CA PHE A 71 14.91 -6.15 -4.99
C PHE A 71 13.94 -7.23 -4.48
N GLN A 72 13.00 -6.86 -3.60
CA GLN A 72 11.92 -7.77 -3.18
C GLN A 72 11.13 -8.27 -4.41
N TYR A 73 10.73 -7.39 -5.32
CA TYR A 73 10.00 -7.77 -6.53
C TYR A 73 10.84 -8.63 -7.48
N ALA A 74 12.13 -8.31 -7.67
CA ALA A 74 13.00 -9.11 -8.53
C ALA A 74 13.13 -10.56 -8.01
N ARG A 75 13.22 -10.73 -6.68
CA ARG A 75 13.24 -12.03 -6.00
C ARG A 75 11.90 -12.74 -6.09
N MET A 76 10.80 -12.06 -5.78
CA MET A 76 9.44 -12.60 -5.84
C MET A 76 9.07 -13.11 -7.24
N LEU A 77 9.45 -12.37 -8.28
CA LEU A 77 9.18 -12.73 -9.67
C LEU A 77 10.18 -13.75 -10.24
N GLY A 78 11.23 -14.11 -9.47
CA GLY A 78 12.26 -15.06 -9.91
C GLY A 78 13.09 -14.57 -11.10
N VAL A 79 13.26 -13.25 -11.23
CA VAL A 79 14.07 -12.65 -12.31
C VAL A 79 15.52 -13.10 -12.14
N LYS A 80 16.19 -13.47 -13.25
CA LYS A 80 17.60 -13.90 -13.20
C LYS A 80 18.52 -12.71 -12.99
N ASN A 81 18.45 -11.74 -13.92
CA ASN A 81 19.26 -10.52 -13.90
C ASN A 81 18.36 -9.30 -14.06
N ALA A 82 18.55 -8.27 -13.25
CA ALA A 82 17.81 -7.01 -13.33
C ALA A 82 18.71 -5.81 -13.01
N THR A 83 18.43 -4.66 -13.62
CA THR A 83 19.03 -3.39 -13.22
C THR A 83 18.01 -2.62 -12.39
N VAL A 84 18.29 -2.45 -11.10
CA VAL A 84 17.46 -1.69 -10.18
C VAL A 84 17.92 -0.24 -10.23
N ILE A 85 17.05 0.66 -10.67
CA ILE A 85 17.32 2.09 -10.76
C ILE A 85 16.44 2.82 -9.75
N ARG A 86 17.07 3.64 -8.92
CA ARG A 86 16.39 4.54 -7.98
C ARG A 86 16.30 5.93 -8.61
N VAL A 87 15.08 6.44 -8.71
CA VAL A 87 14.80 7.76 -9.32
C VAL A 87 14.10 8.63 -8.28
N LYS A 88 14.49 9.91 -8.18
CA LYS A 88 13.81 10.92 -7.36
C LYS A 88 13.49 12.13 -8.22
N GLY A 89 12.19 12.38 -8.43
CA GLY A 89 11.75 13.42 -9.36
C GLY A 89 12.20 13.11 -10.79
N THR A 90 13.05 13.96 -11.36
CA THR A 90 13.63 13.78 -12.71
C THR A 90 15.05 13.21 -12.69
N ASP A 91 15.62 12.96 -11.51
CA ASP A 91 17.04 12.63 -11.37
C ASP A 91 17.25 11.15 -10.99
N ILE A 92 18.28 10.52 -11.55
CA ILE A 92 18.64 9.13 -11.27
C ILE A 92 19.62 9.13 -10.09
N MET A 93 19.17 8.62 -8.94
CA MET A 93 19.96 8.63 -7.71
C MET A 93 21.00 7.50 -7.67
N SER A 94 20.61 6.30 -8.08
CA SER A 94 21.51 5.15 -8.09
C SER A 94 21.02 4.06 -9.02
N SER A 95 21.96 3.29 -9.57
CA SER A 95 21.68 2.06 -10.31
C SER A 95 22.49 0.93 -9.70
N LYS A 96 21.83 -0.18 -9.39
CA LYS A 96 22.46 -1.41 -8.91
C LYS A 96 22.03 -2.58 -9.77
N GLU A 97 22.94 -3.51 -10.01
CA GLU A 97 22.62 -4.75 -10.68
C GLU A 97 22.17 -5.79 -9.64
N TYR A 98 21.21 -6.60 -10.05
CA TYR A 98 20.69 -7.75 -9.33
C TYR A 98 20.96 -8.99 -10.18
N ASP A 99 21.61 -9.98 -9.59
CA ASP A 99 21.78 -11.32 -10.16
C ASP A 99 21.42 -12.34 -9.09
N LYS A 100 20.40 -13.15 -9.38
CA LYS A 100 19.83 -14.14 -8.47
C LYS A 100 20.86 -15.12 -7.90
N GLU A 101 21.85 -15.53 -8.69
CA GLU A 101 22.80 -16.57 -8.28
C GLU A 101 23.85 -16.03 -7.30
N THR A 102 24.15 -14.73 -7.39
CA THR A 102 25.17 -14.08 -6.56
C THR A 102 24.61 -13.19 -5.45
N PHE A 103 23.29 -12.99 -5.42
CA PHE A 103 22.65 -12.06 -4.51
C PHE A 103 22.65 -12.57 -3.06
N ASP A 104 23.46 -11.91 -2.23
CA ASP A 104 23.51 -12.13 -0.78
C ASP A 104 22.75 -11.00 -0.07
N VAL A 105 21.61 -11.36 0.53
CA VAL A 105 20.69 -10.41 1.18
C VAL A 105 21.38 -9.64 2.30
N SER A 106 22.18 -10.30 3.13
CA SER A 106 22.83 -9.69 4.30
C SER A 106 23.84 -8.64 3.89
N LYS A 107 24.69 -8.94 2.89
CA LYS A 107 25.66 -7.99 2.36
C LYS A 107 25.00 -6.79 1.72
N HIS A 108 23.91 -7.01 0.98
CA HIS A 108 23.18 -5.94 0.33
C HIS A 108 22.56 -4.96 1.35
N ILE A 109 22.02 -5.48 2.44
CA ILE A 109 21.48 -4.66 3.54
C ILE A 109 22.59 -3.83 4.18
N GLU A 110 23.74 -4.43 4.48
CA GLU A 110 24.89 -3.71 5.06
C GLU A 110 25.42 -2.61 4.12
N GLU A 111 25.49 -2.89 2.81
CA GLU A 111 25.87 -1.89 1.81
C GLU A 111 24.86 -0.74 1.72
N GLU A 112 23.55 -1.05 1.76
CA GLU A 112 22.52 -0.02 1.81
C GLU A 112 22.60 0.78 3.10
N GLU A 113 22.74 0.16 4.28
CA GLU A 113 22.85 0.81 5.59
C GLU A 113 24.09 1.71 5.72
N ASN A 114 25.22 1.34 5.12
CA ASN A 114 26.44 2.13 5.13
C ASN A 114 26.51 3.21 4.03
N SER A 115 25.61 3.15 3.03
CA SER A 115 25.61 4.15 1.95
C SER A 115 25.25 5.56 2.48
N LEU A 116 26.12 6.53 2.17
CA LEU A 116 25.98 7.95 2.53
C LEU A 116 24.99 8.71 1.63
N VAL A 117 24.47 8.05 0.59
CA VAL A 117 23.71 8.67 -0.51
C VAL A 117 22.27 8.99 -0.10
N ASP A 118 21.78 8.47 1.03
CA ASP A 118 20.36 8.51 1.37
C ASP A 118 20.06 9.25 2.69
N PRO A 119 19.71 10.55 2.66
CA PRO A 119 19.24 11.29 3.82
C PRO A 119 17.86 10.84 4.32
N GLU A 120 17.17 9.95 3.60
CA GLU A 120 15.79 9.52 3.86
C GLU A 120 15.66 8.13 4.51
N LYS A 121 16.76 7.53 5.01
CA LYS A 121 16.74 6.32 5.88
C LYS A 121 15.89 6.42 7.16
N LYS A 122 15.15 7.52 7.37
CA LYS A 122 14.17 7.65 8.45
C LYS A 122 12.80 7.02 8.15
N PHE A 123 12.55 6.50 6.95
CA PHE A 123 11.29 5.80 6.67
C PHE A 123 11.17 4.42 7.35
N LEU A 124 12.22 3.97 8.05
CA LEU A 124 12.19 2.79 8.93
C LEU A 124 11.79 3.11 10.40
N ASN A 125 11.40 4.35 10.71
CA ASN A 125 10.92 4.74 12.04
C ASN A 125 9.62 5.56 11.94
N ILE A 126 8.55 4.95 11.40
CA ILE A 126 7.17 5.41 11.60
C ILE A 126 6.34 4.23 12.09
#